data_AF-A0ABD0P7C0-F1
#
_entry.id   AF-A0ABD0P7C0-F1
#
_cell.length_a   1.000
_cell.length_b   1.000
_cell.length_c   1.000
_cell.angle_alpha   90.00
_cell.angle_beta   90.00
_cell.angle_gamma   90.00
#
_symmetry.space_group_name_H-M   'P 1'
#
loop_
_entity.id
_entity.type
_entity.pdbx_description
1 polymer ?
#
loop_
_entity_poly.entity_id
_entity_poly.type
_entity_poly.pdbx_seq_one_letter_code
_entity_poly.pdbx_strand_id
1 'polypeptide(L)'
;MAMTGENADVWYPPGHGDIYASFYNSGLLEQLIAEGKEYIFVSNIDNLGATVDLYILNHLVSQPNGKRCEFIMEVTDKTRADVKGGTLIQYDGKLRLLEIAQVPKAHVDEFKSVTKFKIFNTNNLWISLSAIKRLQEQNAMDMEIIVNPK
;
A
#
# COMPACT_ATOMS: atom_id res chain seq x y z
N MET A 1 -1.17 -12.51 13.99
CA MET A 1 -0.98 -12.95 15.39
C MET A 1 -2.09 -12.32 16.21
N ALA A 2 -3.04 -13.10 16.72
CA ALA A 2 -3.96 -12.59 17.73
C ALA A 2 -3.19 -12.45 19.05
N MET A 3 -3.27 -11.30 19.71
CA MET A 3 -2.68 -11.16 21.04
C MET A 3 -3.43 -12.09 22.00
N THR A 4 -2.72 -13.02 22.64
CA THR A 4 -3.28 -13.89 23.68
C THR A 4 -2.73 -13.43 25.03
N GLY A 5 -3.56 -12.76 25.83
CA GLY A 5 -3.21 -12.26 27.16
C GLY A 5 -4.38 -11.46 27.76
N GLU A 6 -4.34 -11.20 29.08
CA GLU A 6 -5.42 -10.52 29.82
C GLU A 6 -5.81 -9.13 29.29
N ASN A 7 -5.00 -8.53 28.41
CA ASN A 7 -5.24 -7.22 27.79
C ASN A 7 -5.44 -7.29 26.26
N ALA A 8 -5.70 -8.47 25.69
CA ALA A 8 -5.88 -8.63 24.25
C ALA A 8 -6.99 -7.73 23.67
N ASP A 9 -8.01 -7.43 24.48
CA ASP A 9 -9.19 -6.66 24.05
C ASP A 9 -8.98 -5.14 24.06
N VAL A 10 -7.91 -4.64 24.69
CA VAL A 10 -7.61 -3.20 24.78
C VAL A 10 -6.49 -2.74 23.84
N TRP A 11 -5.85 -3.66 23.13
CA TRP A 11 -4.78 -3.37 22.17
C TRP A 11 -5.17 -3.80 20.75
N TYR A 12 -4.73 -3.04 19.76
CA TYR A 12 -4.89 -3.40 18.35
C TYR A 12 -3.65 -3.00 17.55
N PRO A 13 -3.27 -3.79 16.53
CA PRO A 13 -2.32 -3.30 15.53
C PRO A 13 -3.01 -2.21 14.69
N PRO A 14 -2.37 -1.06 14.44
CA PRO A 14 -2.94 0.08 13.72
C PRO A 14 -3.11 -0.15 12.19
N GLY A 15 -3.20 -1.41 11.75
CA GLY A 15 -3.29 -1.79 10.35
C GLY A 15 -1.93 -1.81 9.63
N HIS A 16 -1.95 -2.16 8.34
CA HIS A 16 -0.74 -2.33 7.53
C HIS A 16 -0.03 -1.01 7.19
N GLY A 17 -0.70 0.15 7.31
CA GLY A 17 -0.10 1.46 7.08
C GLY A 17 1.04 1.82 8.05
N ASP A 18 1.11 1.16 9.20
CA ASP A 18 2.17 1.36 10.19
C ASP A 18 3.55 0.83 9.74
N ILE A 19 3.60 0.11 8.62
CA ILE A 19 4.86 -0.41 8.06
C ILE A 19 5.92 0.69 7.91
N TYR A 20 5.54 1.91 7.54
CA TYR A 20 6.51 2.97 7.27
C TYR A 20 7.17 3.51 8.55
N ALA A 21 6.37 3.80 9.57
CA ALA A 21 6.87 4.28 10.85
C ALA A 21 7.65 3.18 11.59
N SER A 22 7.10 1.96 11.66
CA SER A 22 7.75 0.82 12.31
C SER A 22 9.06 0.43 11.61
N PHE A 23 9.09 0.40 10.27
CA PHE A 23 10.30 0.08 9.50
C PHE A 23 11.39 1.13 9.68
N TYR A 24 11.04 2.42 9.66
CA TYR A 24 11.99 3.51 9.97
C TYR A 24 12.54 3.39 11.39
N ASN A 25 11.66 3.26 12.40
CA ASN A 25 12.05 3.22 13.81
C ASN A 25 12.85 1.97 14.19
N SER A 26 12.71 0.87 13.43
CA SER A 26 13.47 -0.36 13.65
C SER A 26 14.96 -0.24 13.32
N GLY A 27 15.37 0.77 12.55
CA GLY A 27 16.73 0.88 12.00
C GLY A 27 17.00 0.00 10.77
N LEU A 28 16.10 -0.93 10.42
CA LEU A 28 16.26 -1.80 9.25
C LEU A 28 16.25 -1.01 7.93
N LEU A 29 15.46 0.04 7.84
CA LEU A 29 15.44 0.93 6.68
C LEU A 29 16.84 1.51 6.40
N GLU A 30 17.49 2.04 7.43
CA GLU A 30 18.82 2.63 7.32
C GLU A 30 19.87 1.56 6.95
N GLN A 31 19.79 0.39 7.59
CA GLN A 31 20.67 -0.73 7.29
C GLN A 31 20.58 -1.15 5.82
N LEU A 32 19.36 -1.34 5.30
CA LEU A 32 19.16 -1.75 3.91
C LEU A 32 19.65 -0.69 2.91
N ILE A 33 19.44 0.59 3.21
CA ILE A 33 20.00 1.68 2.39
C ILE A 33 21.54 1.64 2.42
N ALA A 34 22.15 1.44 3.60
CA ALA A 34 23.60 1.33 3.74
C ALA A 34 24.19 0.10 3.01
N GLU A 35 23.42 -0.98 2.89
CA GLU A 35 23.76 -2.16 2.07
C GLU A 35 23.58 -1.94 0.55
N GLY A 36 23.17 -0.74 0.13
CA GLY A 36 22.96 -0.39 -1.27
C GLY A 36 21.63 -0.90 -1.84
N LYS A 37 20.64 -1.23 -1.00
CA LYS A 37 19.29 -1.57 -1.47
C LYS A 37 18.55 -0.29 -1.85
N GLU A 38 17.77 -0.35 -2.92
CA GLU A 38 17.07 0.83 -3.46
C GLU A 38 15.55 0.77 -3.34
N TYR A 39 15.00 -0.45 -3.37
CA TYR A 39 13.57 -0.74 -3.35
C TYR A 39 13.25 -1.88 -2.39
N ILE A 40 12.04 -1.87 -1.87
CA ILE A 40 11.40 -3.01 -1.20
C ILE A 40 10.17 -3.45 -1.98
N PHE A 41 9.91 -4.75 -1.95
CA PHE A 41 8.65 -5.36 -2.39
C PHE A 41 7.87 -5.79 -1.16
N VAL A 42 6.64 -5.32 -1.04
CA VAL A 42 5.73 -5.60 0.08
C VAL A 42 4.52 -6.33 -0.46
N SER A 43 4.18 -7.46 0.15
CA SER A 43 2.98 -8.23 -0.17
C SER A 43 2.46 -8.94 1.08
N ASN A 44 1.22 -9.42 1.03
CA ASN A 44 0.68 -10.24 2.10
C ASN A 44 1.19 -11.69 1.97
N ILE A 45 1.53 -12.31 3.10
CA ILE A 45 1.97 -13.71 3.14
C ILE A 45 0.88 -14.71 2.72
N ASP A 46 -0.40 -14.33 2.86
CA ASP A 46 -1.54 -15.13 2.40
C ASP A 46 -1.78 -15.00 0.88
N ASN A 47 -1.11 -14.07 0.20
CA ASN A 47 -1.13 -13.93 -1.25
C ASN A 47 -0.02 -14.77 -1.89
N LEU A 48 -0.30 -16.04 -2.16
CA LEU A 48 0.64 -16.95 -2.82
C LEU A 48 0.99 -16.56 -4.27
N GLY A 49 0.21 -15.66 -4.89
CA GLY A 49 0.49 -15.13 -6.23
C GLY A 49 1.53 -14.01 -6.25
N ALA A 50 1.82 -13.41 -5.10
CA ALA A 50 2.81 -12.34 -4.98
C ALA A 50 4.22 -12.92 -5.03
N THR A 51 4.85 -12.84 -6.20
CA THR A 51 6.25 -13.22 -6.41
C THR A 51 7.06 -12.04 -6.94
N VAL A 52 8.39 -12.11 -6.83
CA VAL A 52 9.27 -11.07 -7.36
C VAL A 52 9.27 -11.15 -8.89
N ASP A 53 8.53 -10.25 -9.53
CA ASP A 53 8.48 -10.13 -10.99
C ASP A 53 9.67 -9.32 -11.51
N LEU A 54 10.53 -9.97 -12.31
CA LEU A 54 11.73 -9.34 -12.85
C LEU A 54 11.44 -8.32 -13.96
N TYR A 55 10.29 -8.39 -14.64
CA TYR A 55 9.89 -7.38 -15.62
C TYR A 55 9.46 -6.09 -14.93
N ILE A 56 8.71 -6.19 -13.83
CA ILE A 56 8.35 -5.04 -12.99
C ILE A 56 9.61 -4.43 -12.37
N LEU A 57 10.48 -5.26 -11.81
CA LEU A 57 11.76 -4.79 -11.28
C LEU A 57 12.61 -4.12 -12.38
N ASN A 58 12.69 -4.70 -13.57
CA ASN A 58 13.40 -4.10 -14.70
C ASN A 58 12.79 -2.74 -15.08
N HIS A 59 11.45 -2.61 -15.09
CA HIS A 59 10.79 -1.32 -15.34
C HIS A 59 11.19 -0.26 -14.29
N LEU A 60 11.25 -0.66 -13.01
CA LEU A 60 11.68 0.21 -11.91
C LEU A 60 13.13 0.65 -12.01
N VAL A 61 14.05 -0.22 -12.44
CA VAL A 61 15.49 0.11 -12.48
C VAL A 61 15.94 0.71 -13.82
N SER A 62 15.27 0.38 -14.92
CA SER A 62 15.65 0.83 -16.27
C SER A 62 15.33 2.30 -16.55
N GLN A 63 14.44 2.91 -15.76
CA GLN A 63 14.11 4.34 -15.84
C GLN A 63 13.92 4.86 -17.28
N PRO A 64 13.01 4.26 -18.09
CA PRO A 64 12.96 4.47 -19.53
C PRO A 64 12.76 5.94 -19.97
N ASN A 65 12.27 6.81 -19.09
CA ASN A 65 12.08 8.25 -19.34
C ASN A 65 12.89 9.15 -18.38
N GLY A 66 13.93 8.60 -17.73
CA GLY A 66 14.73 9.32 -16.72
C GLY A 66 13.97 9.69 -15.44
N LYS A 67 12.75 9.17 -15.24
CA LYS A 67 11.90 9.47 -14.08
C LYS A 67 11.81 8.28 -13.14
N ARG A 68 12.49 8.38 -12.00
CA ARG A 68 12.40 7.44 -10.89
C ARG A 68 10.98 7.34 -10.36
N CYS A 69 10.38 6.16 -10.48
CA CYS A 69 9.12 5.85 -9.82
C CYS A 69 9.40 5.46 -8.37
N GLU A 70 8.88 6.23 -7.43
CA GLU A 70 9.13 6.02 -6.00
C GLU A 70 8.16 5.02 -5.36
N PHE A 71 7.02 4.76 -6.02
CA PHE A 71 5.97 3.89 -5.53
C PHE A 71 5.19 3.28 -6.70
N ILE A 72 5.11 1.96 -6.75
CA ILE A 72 4.26 1.20 -7.68
C ILE A 72 3.34 0.30 -6.85
N MET A 73 2.08 0.25 -7.26
CA MET A 73 1.08 -0.68 -6.76
C MET A 73 0.64 -1.53 -7.93
N GLU A 74 0.75 -2.85 -7.80
CA GLU A 74 0.15 -3.75 -8.76
C GLU A 74 -1.37 -3.74 -8.58
N VAL A 75 -2.07 -3.75 -9.72
CA VAL A 75 -3.53 -3.81 -9.76
C VAL A 75 -3.95 -4.97 -10.65
N THR A 76 -5.15 -5.49 -10.40
CA THR A 76 -5.78 -6.51 -11.21
C THR A 76 -7.15 -6.05 -11.68
N ASP A 77 -7.69 -6.69 -12.71
CA ASP A 77 -9.06 -6.46 -13.14
C ASP A 77 -10.04 -6.80 -12.01
N LYS A 78 -11.00 -5.89 -11.77
CA LYS A 78 -12.00 -6.03 -10.73
C LYS A 78 -13.06 -7.05 -11.15
N THR A 79 -13.25 -8.07 -10.33
CA THR A 79 -14.31 -9.06 -10.48
C THR A 79 -15.48 -8.77 -9.54
N ARG A 80 -16.58 -9.53 -9.67
CA ARG A 80 -17.70 -9.45 -8.73
C ARG A 80 -17.35 -9.95 -7.32
N ALA A 81 -16.26 -10.69 -7.16
CA ALA A 81 -15.79 -11.17 -5.85
C ALA A 81 -15.04 -10.08 -5.07
N ASP A 82 -14.52 -9.06 -5.76
CA ASP A 82 -13.68 -8.01 -5.17
C ASP A 82 -14.54 -6.89 -4.57
N VAL A 83 -15.28 -7.26 -3.51
CA VAL A 83 -16.24 -6.39 -2.81
C VAL A 83 -15.63 -5.63 -1.62
N LYS A 84 -14.46 -6.06 -1.14
CA LYS A 84 -13.75 -5.46 0.01
C LYS A 84 -12.33 -5.10 -0.41
N GLY A 85 -12.00 -3.81 -0.31
CA GLY A 85 -10.69 -3.23 -0.61
C GLY A 85 -10.82 -1.99 -1.48
N GLY A 86 -9.69 -1.50 -1.98
CA GLY A 86 -9.59 -0.22 -2.67
C GLY A 86 -9.41 -0.29 -4.18
N THR A 87 -9.68 0.83 -4.83
CA THR A 87 -9.40 1.07 -6.25
C THR A 87 -8.56 2.34 -6.41
N LEU A 88 -7.83 2.47 -7.52
CA LEU A 88 -7.09 3.68 -7.82
C LEU A 88 -8.01 4.73 -8.46
N ILE A 89 -7.93 5.95 -7.95
CA ILE A 89 -8.60 7.13 -8.50
C ILE A 89 -7.56 8.23 -8.76
N GLN A 90 -7.94 9.18 -9.61
CA GLN A 90 -7.21 10.44 -9.73
C GLN A 90 -7.95 11.51 -8.94
N TYR A 91 -7.26 12.17 -8.01
CA TYR A 91 -7.80 13.22 -7.17
C TYR A 91 -6.72 14.29 -6.94
N ASP A 92 -7.06 15.56 -7.15
CA ASP A 92 -6.13 16.70 -7.09
C ASP A 92 -4.82 16.50 -7.88
N GLY A 93 -4.95 15.94 -9.09
CA GLY A 93 -3.83 15.72 -10.00
C GLY A 93 -2.87 14.60 -9.60
N LYS A 94 -3.17 13.84 -8.53
CA LYS A 94 -2.39 12.67 -8.09
C LYS A 94 -3.24 11.41 -8.09
N LEU A 95 -2.57 10.26 -8.23
CA LEU A 95 -3.21 8.97 -7.97
C LEU A 95 -3.40 8.79 -6.46
N ARG A 96 -4.56 8.29 -6.05
CA ARG A 96 -4.89 7.93 -4.68
C ARG A 96 -5.60 6.59 -4.64
N LEU A 97 -5.40 5.84 -3.56
CA LEU A 97 -6.18 4.65 -3.25
C LEU A 97 -7.47 5.10 -2.56
N LEU A 98 -8.62 4.74 -3.13
CA LEU A 98 -9.94 4.94 -2.53
C LEU A 98 -10.44 3.61 -1.97
N GLU A 99 -10.58 3.55 -0.66
CA GLU A 99 -11.13 2.43 0.08
C GLU A 99 -12.65 2.58 0.28
N ILE A 100 -13.37 1.46 0.36
CA ILE A 100 -14.83 1.46 0.56
C ILE A 100 -15.25 2.22 1.84
N ALA A 101 -14.40 2.23 2.87
CA ALA A 101 -14.67 2.93 4.13
C ALA A 101 -14.76 4.46 3.97
N GLN A 102 -14.18 5.00 2.90
CA GLN A 102 -14.19 6.44 2.58
C GLN A 102 -15.38 6.83 1.69
N VAL A 103 -16.10 5.85 1.15
CA VAL A 103 -17.19 6.10 0.21
C VAL A 103 -18.48 6.39 0.98
N PRO A 104 -19.15 7.53 0.72
CA PRO A 104 -20.45 7.79 1.33
C PRO A 104 -21.45 6.69 1.03
N LYS A 105 -22.31 6.35 2.00
CA LYS A 105 -23.29 5.24 1.89
C LYS A 105 -24.13 5.29 0.61
N ALA A 106 -24.48 6.49 0.13
CA ALA A 106 -25.25 6.71 -1.10
C ALA A 106 -24.53 6.29 -2.39
N HIS A 107 -23.19 6.18 -2.37
CA HIS A 107 -22.37 5.89 -3.55
C HIS A 107 -21.68 4.52 -3.49
N VAL A 108 -21.98 3.71 -2.47
CA VAL A 108 -21.35 2.38 -2.28
C VAL A 108 -21.63 1.45 -3.46
N ASP A 109 -22.84 1.47 -4.02
CA ASP A 109 -23.19 0.61 -5.17
C ASP A 109 -22.45 1.03 -6.43
N GLU A 110 -22.20 2.34 -6.59
CA GLU A 110 -21.38 2.85 -7.68
C GLU A 110 -19.92 2.43 -7.54
N PHE A 111 -19.38 2.47 -6.31
CA PHE A 111 -18.03 2.01 -6.01
C PHE A 111 -17.86 0.51 -6.28
N LYS A 112 -18.86 -0.30 -5.94
CA LYS A 112 -18.87 -1.74 -6.23
C LYS A 112 -19.01 -2.06 -7.73
N SER A 113 -19.48 -1.11 -8.53
CA SER A 113 -19.68 -1.34 -9.96
C SER A 113 -18.37 -1.58 -10.70
N VAL A 114 -18.22 -2.78 -11.26
CA VAL A 114 -17.11 -3.17 -12.15
C VAL A 114 -17.07 -2.39 -13.46
N THR A 115 -18.17 -1.71 -13.84
CA THR A 115 -18.20 -0.87 -15.04
C THR A 115 -17.63 0.53 -14.80
N LYS A 116 -17.70 1.03 -13.55
CA LYS A 116 -17.11 2.32 -13.15
C LYS A 116 -15.64 2.14 -12.76
N PHE A 117 -15.37 1.23 -11.83
CA PHE A 117 -14.03 0.93 -11.36
C PHE A 117 -13.60 -0.44 -11.88
N LYS A 118 -12.69 -0.42 -12.85
CA LYS A 118 -12.26 -1.64 -13.56
C LYS A 118 -11.09 -2.36 -12.90
N ILE A 119 -10.39 -1.70 -11.99
CA ILE A 119 -9.17 -2.22 -11.37
C ILE A 119 -9.29 -2.25 -9.85
N PHE A 120 -8.52 -3.14 -9.24
CA PHE A 120 -8.52 -3.39 -7.80
C PHE A 120 -7.07 -3.54 -7.29
N ASN A 121 -6.80 -3.00 -6.10
CA ASN A 121 -5.47 -3.07 -5.47
C ASN A 121 -5.16 -4.50 -5.00
N THR A 122 -4.04 -5.08 -5.46
CA THR A 122 -3.61 -6.43 -5.02
C THR A 122 -2.86 -6.40 -3.69
N ASN A 123 -2.51 -5.22 -3.20
CA ASN A 123 -1.60 -4.98 -2.08
C ASN A 123 -0.17 -5.51 -2.30
N ASN A 124 0.23 -5.69 -3.56
CA ASN A 124 1.63 -5.90 -3.95
C ASN A 124 2.25 -4.55 -4.31
N LEU A 125 3.20 -4.09 -3.49
CA LEU A 125 3.74 -2.74 -3.55
C LEU A 125 5.25 -2.77 -3.75
N TRP A 126 5.75 -1.91 -4.62
CA TRP A 126 7.17 -1.67 -4.80
C TRP A 126 7.48 -0.24 -4.41
N ILE A 127 8.38 -0.06 -3.45
CA ILE A 127 8.55 1.23 -2.78
C ILE A 127 10.03 1.57 -2.69
N SER A 128 10.39 2.79 -3.05
CA SER A 128 11.76 3.27 -2.94
C SER A 128 12.12 3.55 -1.48
N LEU A 129 13.22 2.96 -1.01
CA LEU A 129 13.69 3.12 0.37
C LEU A 129 14.04 4.58 0.70
N SER A 130 14.68 5.28 -0.25
CA SER A 130 15.04 6.70 -0.09
C SER A 130 13.81 7.60 0.01
N ALA A 131 12.72 7.26 -0.71
CA ALA A 131 11.46 7.98 -0.62
C ALA A 131 10.78 7.77 0.75
N ILE A 132 10.77 6.54 1.27
CA ILE A 132 10.27 6.25 2.63
C ILE A 132 11.04 7.09 3.65
N LYS A 133 12.38 7.02 3.64
CA LYS A 133 13.22 7.78 4.58
C LYS A 133 12.93 9.27 4.51
N ARG A 134 12.96 9.86 3.31
CA ARG A 134 12.71 11.29 3.09
C ARG A 134 11.33 11.72 3.59
N LEU A 135 10.27 10.98 3.25
CA LEU A 135 8.90 11.34 3.63
C LEU A 135 8.66 11.17 5.13
N GLN A 136 9.26 10.15 5.75
CA GLN A 136 9.16 9.92 7.19
C GLN A 136 9.89 11.01 7.99
N GLU A 137 11.11 11.38 7.60
CA GLU A 137 11.88 12.44 8.25
C GLU A 137 11.22 13.82 8.14
N GLN A 138 10.54 14.07 7.03
CA GLN A 138 9.80 15.32 6.78
C GLN A 138 8.41 15.33 7.40
N ASN A 139 7.96 14.23 8.03
CA ASN A 139 6.57 14.02 8.42
C ASN A 139 5.58 14.34 7.29
N ALA A 140 5.99 14.05 6.04
CA ALA A 140 5.22 14.33 4.83
C ALA A 140 4.43 13.11 4.33
N MET A 141 4.39 12.04 5.14
CA MET A 141 3.53 10.90 4.87
C MET A 141 2.09 11.22 5.19
N ASP A 142 1.27 11.32 4.14
CA ASP A 142 -0.16 11.57 4.25
C ASP A 142 -0.92 10.29 3.89
N MET A 143 -1.57 9.70 4.90
CA MET A 143 -2.39 8.51 4.76
C MET A 143 -3.76 8.78 5.36
N GLU A 144 -4.78 8.32 4.67
CA GLU A 144 -6.16 8.51 5.09
C GLU A 144 -6.47 7.69 6.34
N ILE A 145 -7.17 8.31 7.30
CA ILE A 145 -7.55 7.66 8.55
C ILE A 145 -8.73 6.73 8.29
N ILE A 146 -8.57 5.44 8.60
CA ILE A 146 -9.63 4.45 8.52
C ILE A 146 -10.09 4.10 9.94
N VAL A 147 -11.35 4.43 10.25
CA VAL A 147 -11.99 4.05 11.51
C VAL A 147 -12.82 2.79 11.29
N ASN A 148 -12.49 1.72 12.03
CA ASN A 148 -13.24 0.46 11.99
C ASN A 148 -13.86 0.17 13.37
N PRO A 149 -15.14 0.52 13.60
CA PRO A 149 -15.85 0.18 14.82
C PRO A 149 -15.96 -1.34 14.95
N LYS A 150 -15.51 -1.90 16.07
CA LYS A 150 -15.67 -3.31 16.41
C LYS A 150 -16.80 -3.52 17.40
#